data_AF-A0A372M573-F1
#
_entry.id   AF-A0A372M573-F1
#
_cell.length_a   1.000
_cell.length_b   1.000
_cell.length_c   1.000
_cell.angle_alpha   90.00
_cell.angle_beta   90.00
_cell.angle_gamma   90.00
#
_symmetry.space_group_name_H-M   'P 1'
#
loop_
_entity.id
_entity.type
_entity.pdbx_description
1 polymer ?
#
loop_
_entity_poly.entity_id
_entity_poly.type
_entity_poly.pdbx_seq_one_letter_code
_entity_poly.pdbx_strand_id
1 'polypeptide(L)'
;MVRDLYNVRVQPAEPVVTPLTDEEEQRVRSTLFHELGREVAERGWARFPAYTTEERRRLVDVARRLTDHWGQQVAVEAEDEGRIRLFLTGNAALPAQAAPRD
;
A
#
# COMPACT_ATOMS: atom_id res chain seq x y z
N MET A 1 -11.54 42.42 1.48
CA MET A 1 -10.83 42.79 0.23
C MET A 1 -10.04 41.55 -0.20
N VAL A 2 -10.58 40.79 -1.15
CA VAL A 2 -9.97 39.54 -1.66
C VAL A 2 -9.18 39.88 -2.93
N ARG A 3 -7.92 39.47 -2.98
CA ARG A 3 -7.08 39.57 -4.18
C ARG A 3 -7.40 38.38 -5.08
N ASP A 4 -8.23 38.60 -6.09
CA ASP A 4 -8.50 37.60 -7.14
C ASP A 4 -7.27 37.42 -8.04
N LEU A 5 -6.80 36.18 -8.14
CA LEU A 5 -5.70 35.75 -9.01
C LEU A 5 -6.24 35.51 -10.43
N TYR A 6 -6.21 36.53 -11.29
CA TYR A 6 -6.80 36.51 -12.64
C TYR A 6 -6.01 35.77 -13.74
N ASN A 7 -5.17 34.78 -13.42
CA ASN A 7 -4.36 34.08 -14.44
C ASN A 7 -4.20 32.57 -14.25
N VAL A 8 -5.08 31.92 -13.51
CA VAL A 8 -5.08 30.46 -13.38
C VAL A 8 -5.87 29.85 -14.54
N ARG A 9 -5.18 29.29 -15.54
CA ARG A 9 -5.82 28.39 -16.50
C ARG A 9 -5.84 26.98 -15.90
N VAL A 10 -7.03 26.47 -15.62
CA VAL A 10 -7.23 25.07 -15.24
C VAL A 10 -6.93 24.23 -16.48
N GLN A 11 -5.72 23.65 -16.53
CA GLN A 11 -5.38 22.65 -17.54
C GLN A 11 -6.17 21.39 -17.19
N PRO A 12 -6.94 20.79 -18.12
CA PRO A 12 -7.56 19.50 -17.85
C PRO A 12 -6.42 18.52 -17.60
N ALA A 13 -6.28 18.08 -16.34
CA ALA A 13 -5.42 16.97 -16.00
C ALA A 13 -6.09 15.75 -16.63
N GLU A 14 -5.71 15.42 -17.86
CA GLU A 14 -5.85 14.05 -18.32
C GLU A 14 -5.11 13.21 -17.29
N PRO A 15 -5.77 12.26 -16.59
CA PRO A 15 -5.10 11.41 -15.63
C PRO A 15 -4.26 10.40 -16.42
N VAL A 16 -3.20 10.90 -17.06
CA VAL A 16 -2.13 10.09 -17.59
C VAL A 16 -1.36 9.63 -16.37
N VAL A 17 -1.86 8.56 -15.75
CA VAL A 17 -1.04 7.74 -14.85
C VAL A 17 0.04 7.18 -15.76
N THR A 18 1.17 7.89 -15.85
CA THR A 18 2.36 7.32 -16.48
C THR A 18 2.74 6.11 -15.63
N PRO A 19 2.67 4.89 -16.19
CA PRO A 19 3.09 3.71 -15.45
C PRO A 19 4.54 3.91 -15.04
N LEU A 20 4.87 3.56 -13.79
CA LEU A 20 6.24 3.59 -13.31
C LEU A 20 7.12 2.73 -14.23
N THR A 21 8.32 3.21 -14.53
CA THR A 21 9.32 2.39 -15.20
C THR A 21 9.77 1.25 -14.29
N ASP A 22 10.33 0.17 -14.86
CA ASP A 22 10.80 -0.99 -14.08
C ASP A 22 11.81 -0.60 -12.98
N GLU A 23 12.67 0.39 -13.25
CA GLU A 23 13.63 0.91 -12.27
C GLU A 23 12.92 1.63 -11.11
N GLU A 24 11.92 2.45 -11.42
CA GLU A 24 11.12 3.14 -10.41
C GLU A 24 10.29 2.15 -9.61
N GLU A 25 9.72 1.13 -10.25
CA GLU A 25 9.03 0.05 -9.56
C GLU A 25 9.96 -0.69 -8.59
N GLN A 26 11.18 -1.00 -9.01
CA GLN A 26 12.15 -1.68 -8.15
C GLN A 26 12.57 -0.79 -6.98
N ARG A 27 12.75 0.52 -7.19
CA ARG A 27 13.02 1.47 -6.09
C ARG A 27 11.85 1.54 -5.11
N VAL A 28 10.62 1.69 -5.61
CA VAL A 28 9.40 1.72 -4.78
C VAL A 28 9.28 0.44 -3.95
N ARG A 29 9.43 -0.74 -4.57
CA ARG A 29 9.38 -2.02 -3.84
C ARG A 29 10.46 -2.11 -2.77
N SER A 30 11.67 -1.61 -3.03
CA SER A 30 12.77 -1.59 -2.06
C SER A 30 12.46 -0.68 -0.86
N THR A 31 11.92 0.51 -1.11
CA THR A 31 11.50 1.45 -0.06
C THR A 31 10.38 0.85 0.78
N LEU A 32 9.32 0.34 0.13
CA LEU A 32 8.19 -0.29 0.81
C LEU A 32 8.63 -1.48 1.67
N PHE A 33 9.57 -2.28 1.19
CA PHE A 33 10.13 -3.38 1.96
C PHE A 33 10.78 -2.90 3.26
N HIS A 34 11.57 -1.81 3.22
CA HIS A 34 12.23 -1.29 4.42
C HIS A 34 11.25 -0.61 5.37
N GLU A 35 10.35 0.22 4.86
CA GLU A 35 9.39 0.97 5.68
C GLU A 35 8.35 0.06 6.32
N LEU A 36 7.66 -0.76 5.51
CA LEU A 36 6.66 -1.71 6.01
C LEU A 36 7.33 -2.81 6.83
N GLY A 37 8.53 -3.24 6.43
CA GLY A 37 9.31 -4.21 7.18
C GLY A 37 9.60 -3.71 8.60
N ARG A 38 10.05 -2.46 8.73
CA ARG A 38 10.31 -1.85 10.04
C ARG A 38 9.03 -1.76 10.88
N GLU A 39 7.94 -1.22 10.31
CA GLU A 39 6.69 -1.07 11.07
C GLU A 39 6.11 -2.42 11.51
N VAL A 40 6.13 -3.42 10.63
CA VAL A 40 5.66 -4.77 10.96
C VAL A 40 6.55 -5.43 12.00
N ALA A 41 7.87 -5.22 11.97
CA ALA A 41 8.76 -5.74 13.01
C ALA A 41 8.53 -5.07 14.38
N GLU A 42 8.27 -3.76 14.40
CA GLU A 42 8.04 -3.00 15.65
C GLU A 42 6.66 -3.25 16.26
N ARG A 43 5.60 -3.35 15.44
CA ARG A 43 4.19 -3.37 15.91
C ARG A 43 3.47 -4.69 15.63
N GLY A 44 4.05 -5.56 14.80
CA GLY A 44 3.42 -6.77 14.28
C GLY A 44 2.46 -6.52 13.10
N TRP A 45 2.19 -5.27 12.74
CA TRP A 45 1.33 -4.88 11.62
C TRP A 45 1.67 -3.49 11.06
N ALA A 46 1.32 -3.25 9.80
CA ALA A 46 1.43 -1.94 9.13
C ALA A 46 0.22 -1.70 8.22
N ARG A 47 -0.12 -0.42 7.98
CA ARG A 47 -1.20 0.00 7.07
C ARG A 47 -0.63 0.85 5.96
N PHE A 48 -1.06 0.59 4.73
CA PHE A 48 -0.61 1.33 3.57
C PHE A 48 -1.79 1.69 2.63
N PRO A 49 -1.84 2.92 2.11
CA PRO A 49 -2.83 3.28 1.10
C PRO A 49 -2.57 2.53 -0.22
N ALA A 50 -3.61 1.89 -0.77
CA ALA A 50 -3.54 1.14 -2.02
C ALA A 50 -4.79 1.41 -2.85
N TYR A 51 -4.78 2.53 -3.57
CA TYR A 51 -5.92 3.02 -4.35
C TYR A 51 -6.04 2.35 -5.72
N THR A 52 -4.95 1.76 -6.20
CA THR A 52 -4.88 1.06 -7.48
C THR A 52 -4.62 -0.42 -7.31
N THR A 53 -5.08 -1.23 -8.26
CA THR A 53 -4.79 -2.67 -8.31
C THR A 53 -3.30 -2.96 -8.38
N GLU A 54 -2.52 -2.08 -9.05
CA GLU A 54 -1.06 -2.22 -9.14
C GLU A 54 -0.37 -2.03 -7.79
N GLU A 55 -0.76 -1.02 -7.01
CA GLU A 55 -0.27 -0.84 -5.64
C GLU A 55 -0.59 -2.04 -4.77
N ARG A 56 -1.80 -2.59 -4.89
CA ARG A 56 -2.20 -3.81 -4.15
C ARG A 56 -1.30 -4.99 -4.51
N ARG A 57 -0.98 -5.18 -5.79
CA ARG A 57 -0.04 -6.24 -6.24
C ARG A 57 1.37 -6.01 -5.68
N ARG A 58 1.89 -4.78 -5.73
CA ARG A 58 3.21 -4.44 -5.16
C ARG A 58 3.28 -4.77 -3.67
N LEU A 59 2.23 -4.50 -2.90
CA LEU A 59 2.18 -4.82 -1.47
C LEU A 59 2.18 -6.34 -1.21
N VAL A 60 1.50 -7.12 -2.05
CA VAL A 60 1.53 -8.59 -1.97
C VAL A 60 2.94 -9.13 -2.26
N ASP A 61 3.63 -8.60 -3.27
CA ASP A 61 5.03 -8.97 -3.55
C ASP A 61 5.97 -8.59 -2.40
N VAL A 62 5.77 -7.41 -1.79
CA VAL A 62 6.56 -6.98 -0.62
C VAL A 62 6.30 -7.90 0.57
N ALA A 63 5.06 -8.28 0.85
CA ALA A 63 4.74 -9.21 1.93
C ALA A 63 5.37 -10.60 1.72
N ARG A 64 5.37 -11.09 0.48
CA ARG A 64 6.07 -12.33 0.13
C ARG A 64 7.57 -12.22 0.41
N ARG A 65 8.22 -11.13 -0.05
CA ARG A 65 9.64 -10.89 0.24
C ARG A 65 9.93 -10.78 1.73
N LEU A 66 9.06 -10.13 2.51
CA LEU A 66 9.21 -10.04 3.97
C LEU A 66 9.08 -11.42 4.62
N THR A 67 8.18 -12.27 4.11
CA THR A 67 8.04 -13.66 4.55
C THR A 67 9.30 -14.47 4.29
N ASP A 68 9.84 -14.41 3.07
CA ASP A 68 11.10 -15.07 2.71
C ASP A 68 12.28 -14.53 3.54
N HIS A 69 12.30 -13.22 3.84
CA HIS A 69 13.39 -12.58 4.56
C HIS A 69 13.41 -12.91 6.06
N TRP A 70 12.24 -12.98 6.72
CA TRP A 70 12.14 -13.25 8.15
C TRP A 70 11.90 -14.71 8.49
N GLY A 71 11.52 -15.54 7.52
CA GLY A 71 11.04 -16.91 7.76
C GLY A 71 9.71 -16.95 8.53
N GLN A 72 9.02 -15.80 8.67
CA GLN A 72 7.75 -15.66 9.35
C GLN A 72 6.71 -15.15 8.36
N GLN A 73 5.55 -15.83 8.29
CA GLN A 73 4.52 -15.51 7.31
C GLN A 73 3.94 -14.11 7.55
N VAL A 74 4.04 -13.22 6.56
CA VAL A 74 3.38 -11.91 6.53
C VAL A 74 2.14 -12.01 5.64
N ALA A 75 0.98 -11.78 6.22
CA ALA A 75 -0.30 -11.75 5.51
C ALA A 75 -0.65 -10.32 5.07
N VAL A 76 -1.45 -10.22 4.02
CA VAL A 76 -1.96 -8.97 3.45
C VAL A 76 -3.48 -9.04 3.40
N GLU A 77 -4.14 -8.06 3.98
CA GLU A 77 -5.60 -7.96 4.02
C GLU A 77 -6.07 -6.58 3.56
N ALA A 78 -7.16 -6.53 2.80
CA ALA A 78 -7.79 -5.26 2.45
C ALA A 78 -8.59 -4.76 3.65
N GLU A 79 -8.14 -3.65 4.23
CA GLU A 79 -8.85 -3.01 5.36
C GLU A 79 -10.04 -2.19 4.85
N ASP A 80 -9.85 -1.47 3.74
CA ASP A 80 -10.89 -0.64 3.09
C ASP A 80 -10.67 -0.64 1.56
N GLU A 81 -11.58 0.01 0.82
CA GLU A 81 -11.48 0.20 -0.64
C GLU A 81 -10.18 0.91 -1.08
N GLY A 82 -9.53 1.65 -0.19
CA GLY A 82 -8.27 2.35 -0.46
C GLY A 82 -7.11 1.95 0.44
N ARG A 83 -7.24 0.94 1.31
CA ARG A 83 -6.21 0.61 2.31
C ARG A 83 -5.97 -0.88 2.42
N ILE A 84 -4.71 -1.23 2.57
CA ILE A 84 -4.25 -2.58 2.86
C ILE A 84 -3.50 -2.59 4.18
N ARG A 85 -3.70 -3.66 4.93
CA ARG A 85 -2.98 -3.98 6.16
C ARG A 85 -2.07 -5.18 5.92
N LEU A 86 -0.81 -5.06 6.35
CA LEU A 86 0.15 -6.16 6.43
C LEU A 86 0.31 -6.57 7.89
N PHE A 87 0.38 -7.86 8.20
CA PHE A 87 0.55 -8.35 9.57
C PHE A 87 1.25 -9.70 9.64
N LEU A 88 1.93 -9.96 10.77
CA LEU A 88 2.56 -11.26 11.02
C LEU A 88 1.50 -12.30 11.38
N THR A 89 1.49 -13.39 10.62
CA THR A 89 0.64 -14.55 10.88
C THR A 89 1.17 -15.23 12.14
N GLY A 90 0.35 -15.31 13.19
CA GLY A 90 0.75 -15.70 14.55
C GLY A 90 0.48 -14.60 15.60
N ASN A 91 0.30 -13.36 15.17
CA ASN A 91 -0.09 -12.23 16.03
C ASN A 91 -1.56 -11.84 15.73
N ALA A 92 -2.47 -12.83 15.82
CA ALA A 92 -3.84 -12.73 15.36
C ALA A 92 -4.63 -11.62 16.10
N ALA A 93 -4.60 -10.42 15.54
CA ALA A 93 -5.65 -9.42 15.70
C ALA A 93 -6.44 -9.36 14.39
N LEU A 94 -7.26 -10.39 14.16
CA LEU A 94 -8.36 -10.39 13.19
C LEU A 94 -9.37 -9.30 13.60
N PRO A 95 -9.68 -8.28 12.79
CA PRO A 95 -11.03 -7.79 12.72
C PRO A 95 -11.76 -8.62 11.67
N ALA A 96 -12.72 -9.41 12.14
CA ALA A 96 -13.81 -10.07 11.41
C ALA A 96 -13.68 -10.13 9.87
N GLN A 97 -13.48 -11.35 9.36
CA GLN A 97 -13.88 -11.74 8.01
C GLN A 97 -15.23 -11.10 7.69
N ALA A 98 -15.26 -10.21 6.70
CA ALA A 98 -16.49 -9.74 6.10
C ALA A 98 -17.19 -10.96 5.48
N ALA A 99 -18.18 -11.47 6.21
CA ALA A 99 -19.04 -12.55 5.78
C ALA A 99 -19.72 -12.18 4.45
N PRO A 100 -19.88 -13.13 3.51
CA PRO A 100 -20.73 -12.91 2.35
C PRO A 100 -22.16 -12.67 2.84
N ARG A 101 -22.74 -11.53 2.47
CA ARG A 101 -24.19 -11.32 2.60
C ARG A 101 -24.87 -12.04 1.44
N ASP A 102 -25.72 -12.99 1.84
CA ASP A 102 -26.82 -13.70 1.15
C ASP A 102 -27.03 -13.41 -0.35
#